data_AF-A0AAW4VK22-F1
#
_entry.id   AF-A0AAW4VK22-F1
#
_cell.length_a   1.000
_cell.length_b   1.000
_cell.length_c   1.000
_cell.angle_alpha   90.00
_cell.angle_beta   90.00
_cell.angle_gamma   90.00
#
_symmetry.space_group_name_H-M   'P 1'
#
loop_
_entity.id
_entity.type
_entity.pdbx_description
1 polymer ?
#
loop_
_entity_poly.entity_id
_entity_poly.type
_entity_poly.pdbx_seq_one_letter_code
_entity_poly.pdbx_strand_id
1 'polypeptide(L)'
;MTLSNQALSSAADKDLELSKQACQEAVNEVIQKNNLSLSNQFTQNLVVHLAIAILRIKTNNYIPLSQGQITSYKANKNYDSAVEICNILSKEFNIEFPESELALISMYLSKNNVLDVEFNAGVNLLDDEIIEILQNTLDSLFEQKGIDLRHNEKLLVSLGLHLTPALDRLLEDSQIENPLTEKIKERHPKEFAMAEILNDAIETIYHKRFTEDEVAYFALHFIVSARQK
;
A
#
# COMPACT_ATOMS: atom_id res chain seq x y z
N MET A 1 -32.27 6.24 12.02
CA MET A 1 -31.23 5.19 11.96
C MET A 1 -29.88 5.83 11.57
N THR A 2 -29.57 7.02 12.11
CA THR A 2 -28.70 8.01 11.41
C THR A 2 -27.50 8.47 12.23
N LEU A 3 -27.34 8.00 13.47
CA LEU A 3 -26.26 8.39 14.38
C LEU A 3 -25.11 7.37 14.44
N SER A 4 -25.33 6.11 14.03
CA SER A 4 -24.28 5.08 14.05
C SER A 4 -23.33 5.18 12.85
N ASN A 5 -23.83 5.52 11.65
CA ASN A 5 -23.00 5.62 10.45
C ASN A 5 -22.00 6.78 10.52
N GLN A 6 -22.36 7.95 11.06
CA GLN A 6 -21.44 9.09 11.19
C GLN A 6 -20.26 8.83 12.14
N ALA A 7 -20.44 8.07 13.24
CA ALA A 7 -19.35 7.77 14.18
C ALA A 7 -18.38 6.72 13.60
N LEU A 8 -18.92 5.70 12.94
CA LEU A 8 -18.17 4.65 12.24
C LEU A 8 -17.42 5.21 11.02
N SER A 9 -18.08 6.13 10.31
CA SER A 9 -17.56 7.04 9.30
C SER A 9 -16.84 8.26 9.91
N SER A 10 -16.22 8.13 11.09
CA SER A 10 -15.07 8.94 11.50
C SER A 10 -13.85 8.06 11.75
N ALA A 11 -14.08 6.82 12.21
CA ALA A 11 -13.05 5.86 12.57
C ALA A 11 -12.13 5.42 11.41
N ALA A 12 -12.62 4.97 10.25
CA ALA A 12 -11.73 4.48 9.16
C ALA A 12 -10.74 5.53 8.59
N ASP A 13 -11.21 6.75 8.28
CA ASP A 13 -10.32 7.85 7.86
C ASP A 13 -9.39 8.26 8.98
N LYS A 14 -9.91 8.26 10.20
CA LYS A 14 -9.11 8.48 11.39
C LYS A 14 -8.10 7.36 11.56
N ASP A 15 -8.39 6.11 11.24
CA ASP A 15 -7.48 4.97 11.40
C ASP A 15 -6.37 5.03 10.35
N LEU A 16 -6.68 5.39 9.10
CA LEU A 16 -5.66 5.60 8.06
C LEU A 16 -4.80 6.84 8.34
N GLU A 17 -5.42 7.95 8.76
CA GLU A 17 -4.68 9.18 9.10
C GLU A 17 -3.90 9.04 10.42
N LEU A 18 -4.44 8.35 11.42
CA LEU A 18 -3.71 7.95 12.64
C LEU A 18 -2.56 7.00 12.27
N SER A 19 -2.77 6.08 11.33
CA SER A 19 -1.70 5.20 10.85
C SER A 19 -0.57 6.00 10.21
N LYS A 20 -0.90 6.96 9.34
CA LYS A 20 0.11 7.86 8.76
C LYS A 20 0.77 8.75 9.80
N GLN A 21 0.02 9.28 10.75
CA GLN A 21 0.56 10.13 11.81
C GLN A 21 1.54 9.34 12.69
N ALA A 22 1.16 8.14 13.15
CA ALA A 22 2.03 7.27 13.92
C ALA A 22 3.29 6.87 13.13
N CYS A 23 3.14 6.54 11.85
CA CYS A 23 4.27 6.31 10.95
C CYS A 23 5.19 7.54 10.87
N GLN A 24 4.63 8.74 10.76
CA GLN A 24 5.38 9.98 10.67
C GLN A 24 6.15 10.29 11.95
N GLU A 25 5.54 10.06 13.11
CA GLU A 25 6.16 10.23 14.42
C GLU A 25 7.31 9.23 14.61
N ALA A 26 7.07 7.94 14.34
CA ALA A 26 8.09 6.89 14.44
C ALA A 26 9.29 7.15 13.52
N VAL A 27 9.02 7.55 12.27
CA VAL A 27 10.08 7.89 11.30
C VAL A 27 10.89 9.10 11.78
N ASN A 28 10.24 10.16 12.24
CA ASN A 28 10.92 11.37 12.71
C ASN A 28 11.78 11.10 13.96
N GLU A 29 11.29 10.30 14.90
CA GLU A 29 12.04 9.89 16.09
C GLU A 29 13.35 9.20 15.70
N VAL A 30 13.28 8.20 14.82
CA VAL A 30 14.44 7.42 14.40
C VAL A 30 15.40 8.25 13.54
N ILE A 31 14.89 9.12 12.66
CA ILE A 31 15.72 10.05 11.88
C ILE A 31 16.54 10.94 12.81
N GLN A 32 15.90 11.54 13.81
CA GLN A 32 16.56 12.44 14.76
C GLN A 32 17.58 11.69 15.61
N LYS A 33 17.19 10.52 16.15
CA LYS A 33 18.05 9.69 17.00
C LYS A 33 19.31 9.22 16.28
N ASN A 34 19.16 8.79 15.03
CA ASN A 34 20.25 8.20 14.24
C ASN A 34 20.95 9.21 13.33
N ASN A 35 20.62 10.51 13.43
CA ASN A 35 21.14 11.60 12.59
C ASN A 35 21.05 11.30 11.09
N LEU A 36 19.94 10.70 10.65
CA LEU A 36 19.69 10.43 9.24
C LEU A 36 19.35 11.74 8.51
N SER A 37 19.95 11.97 7.35
CA SER A 37 19.67 13.16 6.53
C SER A 37 18.70 12.81 5.40
N LEU A 38 17.40 12.73 5.68
CA LEU A 38 16.37 12.44 4.66
C LEU A 38 15.73 13.72 4.12
N SER A 39 15.35 13.73 2.84
CA SER A 39 14.55 14.83 2.29
C SER A 39 13.09 14.73 2.77
N ASN A 40 12.39 15.86 2.88
CA ASN A 40 10.99 15.88 3.29
C ASN A 40 10.10 15.01 2.37
N GLN A 41 10.36 15.06 1.06
CA GLN A 41 9.63 14.24 0.09
C GLN A 41 9.86 12.74 0.33
N PHE A 42 11.11 12.35 0.60
CA PHE A 42 11.44 10.95 0.90
C PHE A 42 10.75 10.48 2.19
N THR A 43 10.78 11.31 3.24
CA THR A 43 10.10 11.01 4.50
C THR A 43 8.61 10.78 4.30
N GLN A 44 7.93 11.62 3.53
CA GLN A 44 6.50 11.45 3.24
C GLN A 44 6.21 10.16 2.45
N ASN A 45 7.06 9.81 1.49
CA ASN A 45 6.92 8.55 0.75
C ASN A 45 7.11 7.34 1.68
N LEU A 46 8.11 7.37 2.56
CA LEU A 46 8.34 6.30 3.52
C LEU A 46 7.15 6.11 4.46
N VAL A 47 6.56 7.20 4.95
CA VAL A 47 5.35 7.17 5.79
C VAL A 47 4.18 6.50 5.07
N VAL A 48 4.00 6.82 3.79
CA VAL A 48 2.98 6.17 2.95
C VAL A 48 3.24 4.67 2.84
N HIS A 49 4.47 4.26 2.54
CA HIS A 49 4.82 2.85 2.42
C HIS A 49 4.60 2.08 3.73
N LEU A 50 4.96 2.68 4.87
CA LEU A 50 4.72 2.08 6.19
C LEU A 50 3.24 1.93 6.48
N ALA A 51 2.42 2.94 6.17
CA ALA A 51 0.97 2.87 6.35
C ALA A 51 0.35 1.73 5.51
N ILE A 52 0.81 1.56 4.26
CA ILE A 52 0.37 0.46 3.40
C ILE A 52 0.89 -0.89 3.91
N ALA A 53 2.14 -0.96 4.39
CA ALA A 53 2.70 -2.18 4.98
C ALA A 53 1.91 -2.64 6.20
N ILE A 54 1.53 -1.72 7.09
CA ILE A 54 0.67 -2.02 8.24
C ILE A 54 -0.68 -2.60 7.79
N LEU A 55 -1.28 -2.02 6.74
CA LEU A 55 -2.53 -2.52 6.17
C LEU A 55 -2.36 -3.95 5.66
N ARG A 56 -1.30 -4.22 4.88
CA ARG A 56 -0.95 -5.56 4.38
C ARG A 56 -0.73 -6.58 5.48
N ILE A 57 -0.01 -6.20 6.55
CA ILE A 57 0.27 -7.10 7.67
C ILE A 57 -1.03 -7.46 8.40
N LYS A 58 -1.92 -6.49 8.64
CA LYS A 58 -3.21 -6.73 9.29
C LYS A 58 -4.14 -7.64 8.48
N THR A 59 -3.89 -7.77 7.18
CA THR A 59 -4.69 -8.59 6.26
C THR A 59 -3.99 -9.86 5.81
N ASN A 60 -2.82 -10.17 6.37
CA ASN A 60 -1.96 -11.28 5.93
C ASN A 60 -1.62 -11.25 4.43
N ASN A 61 -1.60 -10.07 3.81
CA ASN A 61 -1.34 -9.87 2.39
C ASN A 61 0.13 -9.46 2.16
N TYR A 62 1.04 -10.38 2.41
CA TYR A 62 2.49 -10.13 2.40
C TYR A 62 3.07 -10.02 0.99
N ILE A 63 4.15 -9.25 0.85
CA ILE A 63 4.92 -9.19 -0.41
C ILE A 63 5.82 -10.42 -0.51
N PRO A 64 5.74 -11.20 -1.61
CA PRO A 64 6.60 -12.34 -1.83
C PRO A 64 8.02 -11.86 -2.19
N LEU A 65 8.93 -11.90 -1.22
CA LEU A 65 10.36 -11.66 -1.45
C LEU A 65 11.11 -12.99 -1.51
N SER A 66 12.03 -13.12 -2.47
CA SER A 66 12.98 -14.23 -2.48
C SER A 66 13.97 -14.12 -1.31
N GLN A 67 14.50 -15.26 -0.86
CA GLN A 67 15.51 -15.28 0.21
C GLN A 67 16.76 -14.45 -0.14
N GLY A 68 17.12 -14.39 -1.44
CA GLY A 68 18.21 -13.55 -1.93
C GLY A 68 17.93 -12.05 -1.76
N GLN A 69 16.70 -11.61 -2.05
CA GLN A 69 16.28 -10.22 -1.83
C GLN A 69 16.26 -9.87 -0.35
N ILE A 70 15.68 -10.72 0.50
CA ILE A 70 15.66 -10.53 1.95
C ILE A 70 17.08 -10.34 2.47
N THR A 71 17.98 -11.25 2.11
CA THR A 71 19.40 -11.21 2.54
C THR A 71 20.09 -9.92 2.07
N SER A 72 19.91 -9.57 0.80
CA SER A 72 20.49 -8.36 0.20
C SER A 72 20.00 -7.09 0.90
N TYR A 73 18.69 -7.01 1.17
CA TYR A 73 18.11 -5.82 1.77
C TYR A 73 18.43 -5.69 3.27
N LYS A 74 18.57 -6.81 3.98
CA LYS A 74 19.06 -6.84 5.37
C LYS A 74 20.51 -6.39 5.50
N ALA A 75 21.33 -6.58 4.47
CA ALA A 75 22.72 -6.12 4.45
C ALA A 75 22.86 -4.59 4.30
N ASN A 76 21.76 -3.85 4.10
CA ASN A 76 21.79 -2.40 4.01
C ASN A 76 22.22 -1.75 5.33
N LYS A 77 23.05 -0.70 5.25
CA LYS A 77 23.53 0.07 6.40
C LYS A 77 22.44 0.68 7.29
N ASN A 78 21.23 0.85 6.75
CA ASN A 78 20.08 1.44 7.45
C ASN A 78 19.10 0.37 7.97
N TYR A 79 19.46 -0.92 7.94
CA TYR A 79 18.61 -2.01 8.43
C TYR A 79 18.23 -1.83 9.90
N ASP A 80 19.17 -1.43 10.75
CA ASP A 80 18.89 -1.20 12.17
C ASP A 80 17.85 -0.08 12.38
N SER A 81 17.92 0.99 11.57
CA SER A 81 16.89 2.05 11.59
C SER A 81 15.53 1.56 11.10
N ALA A 82 15.50 0.66 10.10
CA ALA A 82 14.25 0.03 9.66
C ALA A 82 13.61 -0.78 10.78
N VAL A 83 14.40 -1.62 11.44
CA VAL A 83 13.97 -2.44 12.58
C VAL A 83 13.46 -1.57 13.72
N GLU A 84 14.14 -0.47 14.00
CA GLU A 84 13.72 0.47 15.06
C GLU A 84 12.36 1.11 14.77
N ILE A 85 12.14 1.63 13.55
CA ILE A 85 10.85 2.16 13.12
C ILE A 85 9.76 1.08 13.24
N CYS A 86 10.03 -0.12 12.76
CA CYS A 86 9.06 -1.21 12.78
C CYS A 86 8.74 -1.65 14.21
N ASN A 87 9.69 -1.61 15.14
CA ASN A 87 9.46 -1.95 16.55
C ASN A 87 8.55 -0.93 17.25
N ILE A 88 8.67 0.36 16.90
CA ILE A 88 7.75 1.40 17.39
C ILE A 88 6.34 1.10 16.88
N LEU A 89 6.20 0.88 15.57
CA LEU A 89 4.91 0.62 14.93
C LEU A 89 4.27 -0.72 15.35
N SER A 90 5.08 -1.75 15.59
CA SER A 90 4.62 -3.05 16.09
C SER A 90 3.89 -2.90 17.42
N LYS A 91 4.41 -2.07 18.32
CA LYS A 91 3.79 -1.78 19.63
C LYS A 91 2.54 -0.94 19.47
N GLU A 92 2.58 0.09 18.63
CA GLU A 92 1.46 1.01 18.41
C GLU A 92 0.24 0.30 17.81
N PHE A 93 0.46 -0.59 16.83
CA PHE A 93 -0.62 -1.26 16.12
C PHE A 93 -0.90 -2.69 16.59
N ASN A 94 -0.14 -3.19 17.57
CA ASN A 94 -0.17 -4.57 18.05
C ASN A 94 -0.07 -5.59 16.89
N ILE A 95 0.95 -5.42 16.05
CA ILE A 95 1.25 -6.27 14.89
C ILE A 95 2.68 -6.78 14.95
N GLU A 96 2.98 -7.84 14.21
CA GLU A 96 4.33 -8.33 13.99
C GLU A 96 4.75 -8.09 12.54
N PHE A 97 5.87 -7.39 12.35
CA PHE A 97 6.43 -7.21 11.02
C PHE A 97 7.19 -8.46 10.61
N PRO A 98 6.79 -9.15 9.53
CA PRO A 98 7.54 -10.28 9.01
C PRO A 98 8.89 -9.82 8.46
N GLU A 99 9.84 -10.76 8.35
CA GLU A 99 11.20 -10.47 7.89
C GLU A 99 11.22 -9.79 6.50
N SER A 100 10.29 -10.16 5.62
CA SER A 100 10.16 -9.57 4.28
C SER A 100 9.81 -8.07 4.32
N GLU A 101 8.89 -7.65 5.20
CA GLU A 101 8.51 -6.23 5.34
C GLU A 101 9.64 -5.42 6.00
N LEU A 102 10.32 -5.97 7.01
CA LEU A 102 11.51 -5.35 7.61
C LEU A 102 12.61 -5.12 6.57
N ALA A 103 12.88 -6.12 5.75
CA ALA A 103 13.85 -6.07 4.66
C ALA A 103 13.43 -5.03 3.60
N LEU A 104 12.14 -4.93 3.27
CA LEU A 104 11.67 -3.95 2.31
C LEU A 104 11.84 -2.51 2.84
N ILE A 105 11.54 -2.27 4.11
CA ILE A 105 11.71 -0.95 4.75
C ILE A 105 13.17 -0.53 4.80
N SER A 106 14.09 -1.46 5.07
CA SER A 106 15.53 -1.14 5.02
C SER A 106 16.03 -0.82 3.63
N MET A 107 15.49 -1.49 2.61
CA MET A 107 15.75 -1.16 1.21
C MET A 107 15.24 0.25 0.87
N TYR A 108 14.04 0.63 1.34
CA TYR A 108 13.56 2.00 1.15
C TYR A 108 14.52 3.00 1.79
N LEU A 109 14.87 2.82 3.07
CA LEU A 109 15.75 3.72 3.82
C LEU A 109 17.17 3.83 3.23
N SER A 110 17.72 2.78 2.61
CA SER A 110 19.11 2.79 2.15
C SER A 110 19.35 3.69 0.95
N LYS A 111 18.29 3.96 0.17
CA LYS A 111 18.39 4.71 -1.09
C LYS A 111 17.88 6.16 -0.97
N ASN A 112 18.37 6.83 0.08
CA ASN A 112 18.13 8.20 0.52
C ASN A 112 18.44 9.33 -0.51
N ASN A 113 18.47 9.07 -1.82
CA ASN A 113 18.77 10.11 -2.82
C ASN A 113 18.33 9.79 -4.25
N VAL A 114 17.51 8.76 -4.48
CA VAL A 114 17.10 8.43 -5.83
C VAL A 114 15.60 8.31 -5.88
N LEU A 115 15.00 9.12 -6.76
CA LEU A 115 13.61 9.03 -7.18
C LEU A 115 13.32 7.69 -7.91
N ASP A 116 14.31 6.81 -8.13
CA ASP A 116 14.24 5.57 -8.95
C ASP A 116 14.08 4.27 -8.13
N VAL A 117 13.79 4.34 -6.84
CA VAL A 117 13.77 3.17 -5.94
C VAL A 117 12.39 2.55 -5.85
N GLU A 118 11.37 3.39 -5.89
CA GLU A 118 9.98 2.98 -6.08
C GLU A 118 9.86 2.15 -7.38
N PHE A 119 10.64 2.52 -8.40
CA PHE A 119 10.67 1.92 -9.73
C PHE A 119 11.37 0.55 -9.78
N ASN A 120 12.67 0.45 -9.47
CA ASN A 120 13.44 -0.78 -9.78
C ASN A 120 13.29 -1.97 -8.82
N ALA A 121 12.65 -1.82 -7.65
CA ALA A 121 12.45 -2.98 -6.74
C ALA A 121 10.99 -3.42 -6.69
N GLY A 122 10.05 -2.48 -6.71
CA GLY A 122 8.63 -2.77 -6.81
C GLY A 122 8.25 -3.29 -8.19
N VAL A 123 8.66 -2.63 -9.28
CA VAL A 123 8.35 -3.08 -10.65
C VAL A 123 9.03 -4.41 -10.99
N ASN A 124 10.27 -4.64 -10.54
CA ASN A 124 10.94 -5.93 -10.72
C ASN A 124 10.30 -7.08 -9.91
N LEU A 125 9.37 -6.78 -8.99
CA LEU A 125 8.57 -7.77 -8.28
C LEU A 125 7.21 -8.01 -8.93
N LEU A 126 6.79 -7.17 -9.89
CA LEU A 126 5.53 -7.33 -10.59
C LEU A 126 5.77 -8.07 -11.89
N ASP A 127 4.93 -9.06 -12.15
CA ASP A 127 4.91 -9.73 -13.44
C ASP A 127 4.40 -8.77 -14.53
N ASP A 128 4.89 -8.93 -15.75
CA ASP A 128 4.49 -8.09 -16.90
C ASP A 128 2.96 -8.08 -17.09
N GLU A 129 2.30 -9.20 -16.80
CA GLU A 129 0.83 -9.32 -16.81
C GLU A 129 0.15 -8.38 -15.80
N ILE A 130 0.69 -8.28 -14.58
CA ILE A 130 0.17 -7.38 -13.54
C ILE A 130 0.33 -5.92 -13.96
N ILE A 131 1.48 -5.58 -14.56
CA ILE A 131 1.74 -4.23 -15.06
C ILE A 131 0.75 -3.88 -16.17
N GLU A 132 0.52 -4.79 -17.12
CA GLU A 132 -0.42 -4.59 -18.23
C GLU A 132 -1.86 -4.38 -17.72
N ILE A 133 -2.33 -5.20 -16.79
CA ILE A 133 -3.66 -5.05 -16.16
C ILE A 133 -3.82 -3.65 -15.54
N LEU A 134 -2.81 -3.20 -14.79
CA LEU A 134 -2.85 -1.91 -14.12
C LEU A 134 -2.78 -0.75 -15.10
N GLN A 135 -1.96 -0.82 -16.14
CA GLN A 135 -1.91 0.21 -17.17
C GLN A 135 -3.26 0.35 -17.89
N ASN A 136 -3.86 -0.78 -18.31
CA ASN A 136 -5.19 -0.80 -18.92
C ASN A 136 -6.27 -0.23 -17.97
N THR A 137 -6.15 -0.48 -16.67
CA THR A 137 -7.03 0.09 -15.64
C THR A 137 -6.87 1.62 -15.56
N LEU A 138 -5.63 2.13 -15.55
CA LEU A 138 -5.35 3.57 -15.49
C LEU A 138 -5.78 4.29 -16.78
N ASP A 139 -5.65 3.65 -17.94
CA ASP A 139 -6.18 4.16 -19.20
C ASP A 139 -7.71 4.21 -19.18
N SER A 140 -8.37 3.14 -18.72
CA SER A 140 -9.83 3.10 -18.56
C SER A 140 -10.34 4.18 -17.60
N LEU A 141 -9.60 4.47 -16.53
CA LEU A 141 -9.90 5.55 -15.60
C LEU A 141 -9.85 6.93 -16.28
N PHE A 142 -8.85 7.14 -17.14
CA PHE A 142 -8.75 8.37 -17.90
C PHE A 142 -9.90 8.51 -18.91
N GLU A 143 -10.20 7.46 -19.66
CA GLU A 143 -11.24 7.47 -20.70
C GLU A 143 -12.66 7.60 -20.12
N GLN A 144 -12.98 6.84 -19.08
CA GLN A 144 -14.35 6.77 -18.54
C GLN A 144 -14.66 7.89 -17.53
N LYS A 145 -13.65 8.36 -16.80
CA LYS A 145 -13.84 9.30 -15.67
C LYS A 145 -13.06 10.61 -15.82
N GLY A 146 -12.18 10.74 -16.82
CA GLY A 146 -11.31 11.91 -16.98
C GLY A 146 -10.25 12.04 -15.89
N ILE A 147 -9.97 10.95 -15.15
CA ILE A 147 -9.02 10.94 -14.04
C ILE A 147 -7.67 10.47 -14.58
N ASP A 148 -6.73 11.40 -14.79
CA ASP A 148 -5.40 11.04 -15.28
C ASP A 148 -4.47 10.65 -14.13
N LEU A 149 -4.23 9.34 -14.01
CA LEU A 149 -3.29 8.73 -13.06
C LEU A 149 -2.24 7.87 -13.76
N ARG A 150 -2.18 7.92 -15.10
CA ARG A 150 -1.30 7.05 -15.91
C ARG A 150 0.19 7.29 -15.64
N HIS A 151 0.52 8.49 -15.16
CA HIS A 151 1.89 8.86 -14.74
C HIS A 151 2.11 8.73 -13.23
N ASN A 152 1.17 8.15 -12.49
CA ASN A 152 1.32 7.92 -11.05
C ASN A 152 1.96 6.55 -10.80
N GLU A 153 3.28 6.49 -10.98
CA GLU A 153 4.06 5.25 -10.84
C GLU A 153 3.97 4.66 -9.42
N LYS A 154 3.90 5.51 -8.38
CA LYS A 154 3.73 5.07 -6.98
C LYS A 154 2.44 4.29 -6.79
N LEU A 155 1.35 4.81 -7.35
CA LEU A 155 0.05 4.16 -7.30
C LEU A 155 0.13 2.81 -8.02
N LEU A 156 0.69 2.76 -9.23
CA LEU A 156 0.85 1.54 -10.02
C LEU A 156 1.59 0.46 -9.23
N VAL A 157 2.75 0.78 -8.66
CA VAL A 157 3.53 -0.17 -7.86
C VAL A 157 2.74 -0.62 -6.63
N SER A 158 2.11 0.32 -5.92
CA SER A 158 1.36 -0.03 -4.70
C SER A 158 0.15 -0.93 -4.97
N LEU A 159 -0.55 -0.70 -6.09
CA LEU A 159 -1.65 -1.53 -6.55
C LEU A 159 -1.14 -2.90 -6.96
N GLY A 160 -0.04 -2.98 -7.72
CA GLY A 160 0.54 -4.26 -8.15
C GLY A 160 0.94 -5.14 -6.98
N LEU A 161 1.62 -4.57 -5.98
CA LEU A 161 2.04 -5.31 -4.79
C LEU A 161 0.87 -5.86 -3.96
N HIS A 162 -0.31 -5.24 -4.07
CA HIS A 162 -1.53 -5.79 -3.46
C HIS A 162 -2.25 -6.76 -4.38
N LEU A 163 -2.30 -6.44 -5.68
CA LEU A 163 -2.99 -7.21 -6.71
C LEU A 163 -2.39 -8.60 -6.87
N THR A 164 -1.06 -8.75 -6.87
CA THR A 164 -0.42 -10.07 -7.04
C THR A 164 -0.93 -11.11 -6.03
N PRO A 165 -0.78 -10.92 -4.71
CA PRO A 165 -1.31 -11.87 -3.73
C PRO A 165 -2.85 -11.88 -3.63
N ALA A 166 -3.54 -10.81 -4.04
CA ALA A 166 -5.00 -10.82 -4.13
C ALA A 166 -5.49 -11.70 -5.28
N LEU A 167 -4.80 -11.67 -6.42
CA LEU A 167 -5.12 -12.48 -7.59
C LEU A 167 -4.88 -13.96 -7.31
N ASP A 168 -3.77 -14.33 -6.66
CA ASP A 168 -3.54 -15.71 -6.22
C ASP A 168 -4.71 -16.22 -5.37
N ARG A 169 -5.13 -15.41 -4.40
CA ARG A 169 -6.28 -15.66 -3.53
C ARG A 169 -7.61 -15.76 -4.28
N LEU A 170 -7.83 -14.91 -5.28
CA LEU A 170 -9.02 -14.98 -6.14
C LEU A 170 -9.06 -16.27 -6.95
N LEU A 171 -7.92 -16.67 -7.51
CA LEU A 171 -7.80 -17.89 -8.31
C LEU A 171 -8.03 -19.14 -7.46
N GLU A 172 -7.61 -19.11 -6.19
CA GLU A 172 -7.86 -20.15 -5.18
C GLU A 172 -9.23 -20.06 -4.48
N ASP A 173 -10.10 -19.13 -4.87
CA ASP A 173 -11.43 -18.90 -4.27
C ASP A 173 -11.37 -18.55 -2.75
N SER A 174 -10.29 -17.90 -2.32
CA SER A 174 -10.00 -17.54 -0.93
C SER A 174 -9.68 -16.05 -0.75
N GLN A 175 -10.70 -15.19 -0.83
CA GLN A 175 -10.57 -13.74 -0.65
C GLN A 175 -10.63 -13.31 0.81
N ILE A 176 -10.17 -12.09 1.14
CA ILE A 176 -10.21 -11.55 2.51
C ILE A 176 -11.38 -10.60 2.74
N GLU A 177 -11.83 -10.57 3.98
CA GLU A 177 -12.81 -9.59 4.45
C GLU A 177 -12.15 -8.26 4.79
N ASN A 178 -12.88 -7.18 4.58
CA ASN A 178 -12.49 -5.83 4.97
C ASN A 178 -13.57 -5.26 5.88
N PRO A 179 -13.33 -5.16 7.19
CA PRO A 179 -14.33 -4.67 8.13
C PRO A 179 -14.70 -3.18 7.93
N LEU A 180 -14.01 -2.50 7.00
CA LEU A 180 -14.23 -1.08 6.68
C LEU A 180 -14.89 -0.87 5.31
N THR A 181 -15.28 -1.91 4.57
CA THR A 181 -15.86 -1.82 3.20
C THR A 181 -16.98 -0.80 3.09
N GLU A 182 -18.02 -0.95 3.91
CA GLU A 182 -19.18 -0.05 3.86
C GLU A 182 -18.78 1.41 4.16
N LYS A 183 -17.81 1.62 5.04
CA LYS A 183 -17.31 2.96 5.36
C LYS A 183 -16.51 3.55 4.20
N ILE A 184 -15.70 2.74 3.54
CA ILE A 184 -14.88 3.17 2.40
C ILE A 184 -15.81 3.55 1.24
N LYS A 185 -16.84 2.75 0.96
CA LYS A 185 -17.89 3.04 -0.04
C LYS A 185 -18.62 4.34 0.26
N GLU A 186 -18.99 4.58 1.51
CA GLU A 186 -19.71 5.79 1.92
C GLU A 186 -18.86 7.06 1.77
N ARG A 187 -17.58 7.00 2.18
CA ARG A 187 -16.72 8.20 2.28
C ARG A 187 -15.85 8.49 1.10
N HIS A 188 -15.36 7.45 0.46
CA HIS A 188 -14.49 7.52 -0.71
C HIS A 188 -15.17 6.82 -1.89
N PRO A 189 -16.43 7.19 -2.23
CA PRO A 189 -17.16 6.53 -3.31
C PRO A 189 -16.44 6.70 -4.65
N LYS A 190 -15.66 7.78 -4.80
CA LYS A 190 -14.84 8.02 -5.98
C LYS A 190 -13.73 6.98 -6.08
N GLU A 191 -12.91 6.82 -5.05
CA GLU A 191 -11.79 5.88 -5.03
C GLU A 191 -12.27 4.42 -5.05
N PHE A 192 -13.40 4.13 -4.42
CA PHE A 192 -14.06 2.82 -4.53
C PHE A 192 -14.52 2.55 -5.98
N ALA A 193 -15.15 3.53 -6.64
CA ALA A 193 -15.52 3.39 -8.05
C ALA A 193 -14.29 3.26 -8.98
N MET A 194 -13.13 3.80 -8.58
CA MET A 194 -11.89 3.59 -9.32
C MET A 194 -11.36 2.16 -9.14
N ALA A 195 -11.48 1.61 -7.93
CA ALA A 195 -11.16 0.22 -7.65
C ALA A 195 -12.11 -0.76 -8.34
N GLU A 196 -13.38 -0.41 -8.52
CA GLU A 196 -14.32 -1.22 -9.34
C GLU A 196 -13.89 -1.31 -10.81
N ILE A 197 -13.27 -0.26 -11.38
CA ILE A 197 -12.74 -0.33 -12.74
C ILE A 197 -11.58 -1.34 -12.85
N LEU A 198 -10.75 -1.45 -11.81
CA LEU A 198 -9.75 -2.53 -11.72
C LEU A 198 -10.45 -3.90 -11.67
N ASN A 199 -11.51 -4.02 -10.87
CA ASN A 199 -12.27 -5.27 -10.73
C ASN A 199 -12.94 -5.69 -12.05
N ASP A 200 -13.46 -4.74 -12.83
CA ASP A 200 -14.03 -4.99 -14.17
C ASP A 200 -12.97 -5.54 -15.15
N ALA A 201 -11.74 -5.00 -15.11
CA ALA A 201 -10.63 -5.50 -15.90
C ALA A 201 -10.28 -6.95 -15.51
N ILE A 202 -10.23 -7.24 -14.21
CA ILE A 202 -9.96 -8.58 -13.68
C ILE A 202 -11.06 -9.57 -14.08
N GLU A 203 -12.33 -9.20 -13.98
CA GLU A 203 -13.44 -10.07 -14.39
C GLU A 203 -13.40 -10.37 -15.90
N THR A 204 -13.00 -9.39 -16.71
CA THR A 204 -12.85 -9.58 -18.16
C THR A 204 -11.77 -10.61 -18.48
N ILE A 205 -10.64 -10.59 -17.76
CA ILE A 205 -9.47 -11.44 -18.03
C ILE A 205 -9.62 -12.83 -17.42
N TYR A 206 -10.03 -12.91 -16.16
CA TYR A 206 -10.03 -14.16 -15.38
C TYR A 206 -11.42 -14.77 -15.20
N HIS A 207 -12.48 -14.09 -15.63
CA HIS A 207 -13.88 -14.52 -15.42
C HIS A 207 -14.23 -14.78 -13.95
N LYS A 208 -13.51 -14.12 -13.04
CA LYS A 208 -13.71 -14.09 -11.59
C LYS A 208 -13.69 -12.65 -11.12
N ARG A 209 -14.45 -12.36 -10.06
CA ARG A 209 -14.60 -11.00 -9.55
C ARG A 209 -14.19 -10.94 -8.08
N PHE A 210 -13.47 -9.88 -7.73
CA PHE A 210 -13.19 -9.57 -6.34
C PHE A 210 -14.48 -9.18 -5.61
N THR A 211 -14.59 -9.59 -4.35
CA THR A 211 -15.61 -9.13 -3.41
C THR A 211 -15.45 -7.63 -3.14
N GLU A 212 -16.52 -6.99 -2.67
CA GLU A 212 -16.45 -5.57 -2.29
C GLU A 212 -15.38 -5.28 -1.24
N ASP A 213 -15.01 -6.29 -0.45
CA ASP A 213 -13.99 -6.19 0.60
C ASP A 213 -12.57 -6.06 0.05
N GLU A 214 -12.23 -6.84 -0.97
CA GLU A 214 -10.98 -6.69 -1.72
C GLU A 214 -10.97 -5.37 -2.52
N VAL A 215 -12.10 -5.03 -3.16
CA VAL A 215 -12.26 -3.73 -3.84
C VAL A 215 -12.02 -2.57 -2.87
N ALA A 216 -12.49 -2.69 -1.63
CA ALA A 216 -12.25 -1.69 -0.60
C ALA A 216 -10.76 -1.58 -0.25
N TYR A 217 -9.99 -2.67 -0.26
CA TYR A 217 -8.53 -2.58 -0.09
C TYR A 217 -7.86 -1.89 -1.27
N PHE A 218 -8.21 -2.22 -2.51
CA PHE A 218 -7.72 -1.49 -3.69
C PHE A 218 -8.06 0.02 -3.62
N ALA A 219 -9.25 0.37 -3.14
CA ALA A 219 -9.68 1.75 -2.95
C ALA A 219 -8.75 2.51 -1.98
N LEU A 220 -8.22 1.86 -0.93
CA LEU A 220 -7.28 2.48 0.00
C LEU A 220 -5.97 2.91 -0.69
N HIS A 221 -5.49 2.17 -1.68
CA HIS A 221 -4.31 2.57 -2.47
C HIS A 221 -4.56 3.85 -3.27
N PHE A 222 -5.74 3.99 -3.86
CA PHE A 222 -6.15 5.22 -4.53
C PHE A 222 -6.28 6.40 -3.56
N ILE A 223 -6.88 6.20 -2.37
CA ILE A 223 -7.03 7.23 -1.33
C ILE A 223 -5.66 7.76 -0.88
N VAL A 224 -4.71 6.86 -0.62
CA VAL A 224 -3.37 7.23 -0.15
C VAL A 224 -2.59 7.97 -1.23
N SER A 225 -2.77 7.61 -2.50
CA SER A 225 -2.07 8.22 -3.63
C SER A 225 -2.66 9.57 -4.06
N ALA A 226 -3.97 9.78 -3.90
CA ALA A 226 -4.65 11.02 -4.28
C ALA A 226 -4.29 12.23 -3.39
N ARG A 227 -3.80 11.98 -2.17
CA ARG A 227 -3.41 13.02 -1.20
C ARG A 227 -1.99 13.58 -1.41
N GLN A 228 -1.26 13.11 -2.42
CA GLN A 228 0.12 13.56 -2.72
C GLN A 228 0.20 14.72 -3.74
N LYS A 229 -0.87 15.52 -3.87
CA LYS A 229 -0.89 16.73 -4.72
C LYS A 229 -0.52 17.98 -3.94
#